data_AF-A0A8T3PEU0-F1
#
_entry.id   AF-A0A8T3PEU0-F1
#
_cell.length_a   1.000
_cell.length_b   1.000
_cell.length_c   1.000
_cell.angle_alpha   90.00
_cell.angle_beta   90.00
_cell.angle_gamma   90.00
#
_symmetry.space_group_name_H-M   'P 1'
#
loop_
_entity.id
_entity.type
_entity.pdbx_description
1 polymer ?
#
loop_
_entity_poly.entity_id
_entity_poly.type
_entity_poly.pdbx_seq_one_letter_code
_entity_poly.pdbx_strand_id
1 'polypeptide(L)'
;VIAAAFVLIINSFVVDILTPLLGLLGLPDLSQAFITVGTAEVRYGFFLNAVISFLLIAAAIFFFVVRPMNRLNERRKTEPEVGAETKDCAECLSSIPAGASRCAFCTSPQPGSREGL
;
A
#
# COMPACT_ATOMS: atom_id res chain seq x y z
N VAL A 1 12.96 4.91 -10.01
CA VAL A 1 14.22 4.70 -9.25
C VAL A 1 13.96 4.43 -7.76
N ILE A 2 13.25 5.32 -7.04
CA ILE A 2 13.00 5.18 -5.58
C ILE A 2 12.33 3.85 -5.22
N ALA A 3 11.29 3.44 -5.96
CA ALA A 3 10.61 2.17 -5.73
C ALA A 3 11.54 0.95 -5.84
N ALA A 4 12.45 0.94 -6.84
CA ALA A 4 13.41 -0.14 -7.03
C ALA A 4 14.46 -0.20 -5.91
N ALA A 5 14.98 0.96 -5.48
CA ALA A 5 15.94 1.03 -4.38
C ALA A 5 15.33 0.59 -3.04
N PHE A 6 14.07 0.94 -2.79
CA PHE A 6 13.37 0.53 -1.57
C PHE A 6 13.13 -0.99 -1.51
N VAL A 7 12.78 -1.61 -2.64
CA VAL A 7 12.64 -3.07 -2.73
C VAL A 7 13.96 -3.79 -2.39
N LEU A 8 15.10 -3.25 -2.83
CA LEU A 8 16.41 -3.83 -2.51
C LEU A 8 16.72 -3.82 -1.01
N ILE A 9 16.44 -2.71 -0.31
CA ILE A 9 16.66 -2.59 1.14
C ILE A 9 15.77 -3.57 1.92
N ILE A 10 14.52 -3.73 1.48
CA ILE A 10 13.62 -4.67 2.15
C ILE A 10 14.04 -6.11 1.87
N ASN A 11 14.49 -6.41 0.66
CA ASN A 11 14.98 -7.74 0.31
C ASN A 11 16.22 -8.11 1.15
N SER A 12 17.18 -7.20 1.32
CA SER A 12 18.35 -7.44 2.18
C SER A 12 17.96 -7.62 3.65
N PHE A 13 17.01 -6.84 4.16
CA PHE A 13 16.50 -7.06 5.53
C PHE A 13 15.88 -8.46 5.71
N VAL A 14 15.09 -8.93 4.74
CA VAL A 14 14.44 -10.24 4.85
C VAL A 14 15.43 -11.37 4.69
N VAL A 15 16.27 -11.33 3.66
CA VAL A 15 17.24 -12.39 3.36
C VAL A 15 18.37 -12.44 4.39
N ASP A 16 18.92 -11.29 4.77
CA ASP A 16 20.16 -11.23 5.57
C ASP A 16 19.89 -11.20 7.08
N ILE A 17 18.69 -10.78 7.52
CA ILE A 17 18.36 -10.68 8.95
C ILE A 17 17.25 -11.65 9.33
N LEU A 18 16.10 -11.65 8.64
CA LEU A 18 14.97 -12.50 9.03
C LEU A 18 15.23 -13.99 8.75
N THR A 19 15.74 -14.37 7.59
CA THR A 19 15.95 -15.78 7.25
C THR A 19 16.91 -16.49 8.23
N PRO A 20 18.07 -15.91 8.64
CA PRO A 20 18.91 -16.51 9.67
C PRO A 20 18.23 -16.58 11.05
N LEU A 21 17.45 -15.56 11.43
CA LEU A 21 16.68 -15.56 12.69
C LEU A 21 15.61 -16.66 12.71
N LEU A 22 14.90 -16.85 11.59
CA LEU A 22 13.92 -17.92 11.44
C LEU A 22 14.60 -19.29 11.43
N GLY A 23 15.77 -19.41 10.81
CA GLY A 23 16.61 -20.60 10.88
C GLY A 23 17.03 -20.97 12.30
N LEU A 24 17.35 -19.97 13.13
CA LEU A 24 17.65 -20.17 14.56
C LEU A 24 16.45 -20.68 15.36
N LEU A 25 15.23 -20.34 14.93
CA LEU A 25 13.98 -20.84 15.52
C LEU A 25 13.57 -22.24 15.02
N GLY A 26 14.43 -22.89 14.22
CA GLY A 26 14.22 -24.26 13.74
C GLY A 26 13.33 -24.36 12.50
N LEU A 27 13.03 -23.24 11.83
CA LEU A 27 12.40 -23.28 10.50
C LEU A 27 13.46 -23.71 9.47
N PRO A 28 13.27 -24.84 8.77
CA PRO A 28 14.28 -25.35 7.85
C PRO A 28 14.41 -24.46 6.61
N ASP A 29 15.63 -24.31 6.11
CA ASP A 29 15.86 -23.76 4.77
C ASP A 29 15.32 -24.75 3.74
N LEU A 30 14.19 -24.39 3.14
CA LEU A 30 13.50 -25.21 2.18
C LEU A 30 14.24 -25.23 0.83
N SER A 31 15.28 -24.43 0.62
CA SER A 31 16.04 -24.37 -0.66
C SER A 31 16.57 -25.73 -1.13
N GLN A 32 16.88 -26.62 -0.19
CA GLN A 32 17.38 -27.98 -0.45
C GLN A 32 16.25 -29.01 -0.62
N ALA A 33 14.99 -28.61 -0.54
CA ALA A 33 13.86 -29.49 -0.77
C ALA A 33 13.69 -29.75 -2.27
N PHE A 34 13.88 -31.02 -2.65
CA PHE A 34 13.62 -31.50 -4.00
C PHE A 34 12.87 -32.83 -3.94
N ILE A 35 12.03 -33.06 -4.93
CA ILE A 35 11.37 -34.34 -5.17
C ILE A 35 11.84 -34.86 -6.52
N THR A 36 12.21 -36.12 -6.56
CA THR A 36 12.61 -36.80 -7.79
C THR A 36 11.38 -37.47 -8.40
N VAL A 37 11.02 -37.09 -9.63
CA VAL A 37 9.94 -37.72 -10.40
C VAL A 37 10.56 -38.36 -11.64
N GLY A 38 10.75 -39.68 -11.61
CA GLY A 38 11.47 -40.40 -12.67
C GLY A 38 12.95 -39.98 -12.71
N THR A 39 13.38 -39.39 -13.83
CA THR A 39 14.76 -38.87 -14.02
C THR A 39 14.88 -37.37 -13.77
N ALA A 40 13.78 -36.68 -13.47
CA ALA A 40 13.78 -35.23 -13.25
C ALA A 40 13.81 -34.91 -11.75
N GLU A 41 14.75 -34.05 -11.35
CA GLU A 41 14.78 -33.44 -10.02
C GLU A 41 13.98 -32.14 -10.03
N VAL A 42 12.83 -32.12 -9.35
CA VAL A 42 12.02 -30.91 -9.16
C VAL A 42 12.42 -30.24 -7.85
N ARG A 43 13.21 -29.16 -7.95
CA ARG A 43 13.68 -28.34 -6.82
C ARG A 43 12.65 -27.27 -6.45
N TYR A 44 11.53 -27.69 -5.87
CA TYR A 44 10.46 -26.77 -5.42
C TYR A 44 10.88 -25.92 -4.21
N GLY A 45 11.97 -26.29 -3.55
CA GLY A 45 12.54 -25.58 -2.42
C GLY A 45 12.82 -24.10 -2.67
N PHE A 46 13.41 -23.78 -3.82
CA PHE A 46 13.69 -22.38 -4.20
C PHE A 46 12.41 -21.57 -4.41
N PHE A 47 11.40 -22.16 -5.03
CA PHE A 47 10.11 -21.51 -5.24
C PHE A 47 9.42 -21.22 -3.92
N LEU A 48 9.40 -22.20 -3.01
CA LEU A 48 8.76 -22.05 -1.71
C LEU A 48 9.48 -21.02 -0.84
N ASN A 49 10.82 -20.99 -0.90
CA ASN A 49 11.62 -19.95 -0.25
C ASN A 49 11.31 -18.54 -0.81
N ALA A 50 11.16 -18.41 -2.14
CA ALA A 50 10.77 -17.15 -2.75
C ALA A 50 9.37 -16.68 -2.32
N VAL A 51 8.41 -17.61 -2.19
CA VAL A 51 7.07 -17.31 -1.67
C VAL A 51 7.11 -16.86 -0.21
N ILE A 52 7.86 -17.56 0.65
CA ILE A 52 8.01 -17.19 2.06
C ILE A 52 8.66 -15.81 2.17
N SER A 53 9.74 -15.57 1.43
CA SER A 53 10.41 -14.27 1.39
C SER A 53 9.45 -13.16 0.95
N PHE A 54 8.66 -13.37 -0.10
CA PHE A 54 7.65 -12.42 -0.56
C PHE A 54 6.61 -12.11 0.54
N LEU A 55 6.12 -13.14 1.24
CA LEU A 55 5.16 -12.95 2.34
C LEU A 55 5.77 -12.17 3.52
N LEU A 56 7.04 -12.42 3.85
CA LEU A 56 7.76 -11.67 4.89
C LEU A 56 7.95 -10.20 4.51
N ILE A 57 8.34 -9.93 3.26
CA ILE A 57 8.44 -8.57 2.72
C ILE A 57 7.07 -7.86 2.81
N ALA A 58 6.01 -8.53 2.34
CA ALA A 58 4.65 -7.99 2.37
C ALA A 58 4.19 -7.71 3.81
N ALA A 59 4.45 -8.63 4.75
CA ALA A 59 4.14 -8.47 6.16
C ALA A 59 4.91 -7.29 6.78
N ALA A 60 6.20 -7.14 6.48
CA ALA A 60 7.01 -6.01 6.96
C ALA A 60 6.47 -4.68 6.43
N ILE A 61 6.20 -4.56 5.13
CA ILE A 61 5.61 -3.35 4.53
C ILE A 61 4.25 -3.06 5.16
N PHE A 62 3.40 -4.07 5.30
CA PHE A 62 2.08 -3.90 5.88
C PHE A 62 2.16 -3.40 7.33
N PHE A 63 3.02 -4.01 8.15
CA PHE A 63 3.11 -3.68 9.57
C PHE A 63 3.83 -2.36 9.85
N PHE A 64 4.92 -2.07 9.12
CA PHE A 64 5.77 -0.89 9.37
C PHE A 64 5.42 0.33 8.51
N VAL A 65 4.74 0.17 7.38
CA VAL A 65 4.37 1.29 6.50
C VAL A 65 2.86 1.46 6.46
N VAL A 66 2.14 0.44 5.99
CA VAL A 66 0.69 0.57 5.75
C VAL A 66 -0.07 0.81 7.04
N ARG A 67 0.17 0.03 8.09
CA ARG A 67 -0.52 0.15 9.38
C ARG A 67 -0.29 1.50 10.08
N PRO A 68 0.94 2.01 10.26
CA PRO A 68 1.14 3.31 10.87
C PRO A 68 0.66 4.45 9.98
N MET A 69 0.81 4.34 8.66
CA MET A 69 0.29 5.34 7.73
C MET A 69 -1.23 5.37 7.76
N ASN A 70 -1.91 4.22 7.82
CA ASN A 70 -3.36 4.13 7.96
C ASN A 70 -3.83 4.65 9.32
N ARG A 71 -3.12 4.34 10.41
CA ARG A 71 -3.39 4.89 11.75
C ARG A 71 -3.18 6.40 11.84
N LEU A 72 -2.18 6.92 11.12
CA LEU A 72 -1.94 8.36 11.02
C LEU A 72 -3.02 9.02 10.15
N ASN A 73 -3.45 8.35 9.06
CA ASN A 73 -4.51 8.84 8.19
C ASN A 73 -5.85 8.88 8.93
N GLU A 74 -6.18 7.86 9.72
CA GLU A 74 -7.34 7.84 10.62
C GLU A 74 -7.30 8.98 11.65
N ARG A 75 -6.11 9.36 12.14
CA ARG A 75 -5.94 10.53 13.02
C ARG A 75 -6.02 11.86 12.28
N ARG A 76 -5.73 11.87 10.98
CA ARG A 76 -5.85 13.04 10.09
C ARG A 76 -7.25 13.20 9.50
N LYS A 77 -8.08 12.17 9.51
CA LYS A 77 -9.50 12.20 9.11
C LYS A 77 -10.40 13.14 9.95
N THR A 78 -9.87 13.84 10.94
CA THR A 78 -10.56 14.99 11.55
C THR A 78 -10.57 16.20 10.60
N GLU A 79 -9.66 16.27 9.65
CA GLU A 79 -9.84 17.10 8.47
C GLU A 79 -10.58 16.23 7.44
N PRO A 80 -11.82 16.57 7.06
CA PRO A 80 -12.46 15.91 5.94
C PRO A 80 -11.50 16.00 4.74
N GLU A 81 -11.56 15.06 3.81
CA GLU A 81 -11.03 15.33 2.47
C GLU A 81 -11.91 16.41 1.84
N VAL A 82 -11.66 17.68 2.21
CA VAL A 82 -12.40 18.87 1.77
C VAL A 82 -12.26 19.10 0.25
N GLY A 83 -11.53 18.22 -0.47
CA GLY A 83 -11.20 18.42 -1.88
C GLY A 83 -11.66 17.38 -2.89
N ALA A 84 -12.20 16.22 -2.50
CA ALA A 84 -12.33 15.10 -3.46
C ALA A 84 -13.71 14.93 -4.10
N GLU A 85 -14.78 15.47 -3.52
CA GLU A 85 -16.05 15.57 -4.24
C GLU A 85 -16.10 16.90 -4.97
N THR A 86 -15.92 16.86 -6.29
CA THR A 86 -16.10 18.02 -7.17
C THR A 86 -17.47 17.98 -7.79
N LYS A 87 -18.13 19.14 -7.88
CA LYS A 87 -19.35 19.35 -8.67
C LYS A 87 -19.07 20.32 -9.81
N ASP A 88 -19.84 20.22 -10.88
CA ASP A 88 -19.79 21.21 -11.95
C ASP A 88 -20.62 22.43 -11.58
N CYS A 89 -20.04 23.62 -11.79
CA CYS A 89 -20.75 24.86 -11.62
C CYS A 89 -21.89 24.98 -12.64
N ALA A 90 -23.12 25.26 -12.20
CA ALA A 90 -24.29 25.37 -13.07
C ALA A 90 -24.20 26.50 -14.12
N GLU A 91 -23.37 27.52 -13.89
CA GLU A 91 -23.28 28.72 -14.73
C GLU A 91 -22.10 28.65 -15.72
N CYS A 92 -20.90 28.35 -15.21
CA CYS A 92 -19.67 28.39 -16.02
C CYS A 92 -19.06 27.01 -16.31
N LEU A 93 -19.68 25.92 -15.83
CA LEU A 93 -19.26 24.54 -16.08
C LEU A 93 -17.84 24.20 -15.61
N SER A 94 -17.22 25.04 -14.78
CA SER A 94 -15.93 24.74 -14.15
C SER A 94 -16.11 23.73 -13.01
N SER A 95 -15.16 22.80 -12.88
CA SER A 95 -15.10 21.88 -11.74
C SER A 95 -14.74 22.63 -10.46
N ILE A 96 -15.62 22.56 -9.45
CA ILE A 96 -15.48 23.25 -8.16
C ILE A 96 -15.72 22.26 -7.00
N PRO A 97 -15.22 22.54 -5.78
CA PRO A 97 -15.51 21.69 -4.62
C PRO A 97 -17.02 21.57 -4.35
N ALA A 98 -17.52 20.38 -4.01
CA ALA A 98 -18.94 20.12 -3.79
C ALA A 98 -19.55 21.03 -2.70
N GLY A 99 -18.77 21.34 -1.65
CA GLY A 99 -19.16 22.23 -0.56
C GLY A 99 -19.05 23.73 -0.88
N ALA A 100 -18.65 24.14 -2.08
CA ALA A 100 -18.50 25.55 -2.42
C ALA A 100 -19.86 26.26 -2.45
N SER A 101 -19.98 27.36 -1.70
CA SER A 101 -21.16 28.24 -1.71
C SER A 101 -21.15 29.28 -2.82
N ARG A 102 -19.95 29.58 -3.35
CA ARG A 102 -19.74 30.42 -4.54
C ARG A 102 -18.66 29.79 -5.42
N CYS A 103 -18.83 29.89 -6.73
CA CYS A 103 -17.84 29.41 -7.68
C CYS A 103 -16.56 30.28 -7.62
N ALA A 104 -15.38 29.66 -7.60
CA ALA A 104 -14.09 30.37 -7.62
C ALA A 104 -13.76 31.02 -8.97
N PHE A 105 -14.37 30.56 -10.06
CA PHE A 105 -14.08 31.02 -11.42
C PHE A 105 -15.01 32.16 -11.86
N CYS A 106 -16.31 32.02 -11.62
CA CYS A 106 -17.31 33.00 -12.08
C CYS A 106 -18.03 33.74 -10.94
N THR A 107 -17.74 33.43 -9.67
CA THR A 107 -18.32 34.11 -8.49
C THR A 107 -19.85 33.93 -8.33
N SER A 108 -20.48 33.07 -9.15
CA SER A 108 -21.91 32.76 -9.05
C SER A 108 -22.24 31.93 -7.79
N PRO A 109 -23.41 32.16 -7.16
CA PRO A 109 -23.87 31.34 -6.04
C PRO A 109 -24.17 29.92 -6.52
N GLN A 110 -23.84 28.92 -5.69
CA GLN A 110 -24.05 27.51 -6.04
C GLN A 110 -25.27 26.93 -5.32
N PRO A 111 -26.22 26.30 -6.05
CA PRO A 111 -27.39 25.67 -5.45
C PRO A 111 -26.96 24.50 -4.53
N GLY A 112 -27.67 24.34 -3.40
CA GLY A 112 -27.46 23.24 -2.45
C GLY A 112 -26.32 23.42 -1.44
N SER A 113 -25.75 24.62 -1.31
CA SER A 113 -24.66 24.90 -0.35
C SER A 113 -25.13 25.47 1.00
N ARG A 114 -26.44 25.77 1.18
CA ARG A 114 -26.95 26.52 2.34
C ARG A 114 -28.25 26.01 2.98
N GLU A 115 -28.89 24.95 2.49
CA GLU A 115 -30.12 24.40 3.09
C GLU A 115 -29.90 23.47 4.31
N GLY A 116 -28.87 23.69 5.12
CA GLY A 116 -28.51 22.81 6.24
C GLY A 116 -28.15 23.52 7.55
N LEU A 117 -28.82 24.64 7.87
CA LEU A 117 -28.71 25.29 9.18
C LEU A 117 -30.05 25.20 9.93
#